data_AF-A0A961IQ85-F1
#
_entry.id   AF-A0A961IQ85-F1
#
_cell.length_a   1.000
_cell.length_b   1.000
_cell.length_c   1.000
_cell.angle_alpha   90.00
_cell.angle_beta   90.00
_cell.angle_gamma   90.00
#
_symmetry.space_group_name_H-M   'P 1'
#
loop_
_entity.id
_entity.type
_entity.pdbx_description
1 polymer ?
#
loop_
_entity_poly.entity_id
_entity_poly.type
_entity_poly.pdbx_seq_one_letter_code
_entity_poly.pdbx_strand_id
1 'polypeptide(L)'
;MFVKAGKPGWAILVPIYNLIVMLEIVRRPLWWIVLFLIPFVNIVAAAIVAMDMAEAFGKSKGWGIVMLFLFGFVGYPMLAFSDASYTAPSRAA
;
A
#
# COMPACT_ATOMS: atom_id res chain seq x y z
N MET A 1 5.63 -4.62 -6.93
CA MET A 1 6.04 -3.43 -6.14
C MET A 1 6.72 -3.79 -4.83
N PHE A 2 6.33 -4.85 -4.11
CA PHE A 2 6.94 -5.22 -2.81
C PHE A 2 8.45 -5.44 -2.86
N VAL A 3 8.94 -6.07 -3.93
CA VAL A 3 10.39 -6.27 -4.13
C VAL A 3 11.16 -4.94 -4.17
N LYS A 4 10.55 -3.86 -4.72
CA LYS A 4 11.15 -2.52 -4.73
C LYS A 4 11.26 -1.92 -3.33
N ALA A 5 10.40 -2.33 -2.41
CA ALA A 5 10.43 -1.95 -1.00
C ALA A 5 11.23 -2.93 -0.12
N GLY A 6 12.00 -3.86 -0.73
CA GLY A 6 12.78 -4.86 0.00
C GLY A 6 11.94 -5.96 0.67
N LYS A 7 10.69 -6.15 0.25
CA LYS A 7 9.75 -7.14 0.80
C LYS A 7 9.53 -8.31 -0.16
N PRO A 8 9.19 -9.51 0.36
CA PRO A 8 8.98 -10.69 -0.48
C PRO A 8 7.81 -10.48 -1.46
N GLY A 9 8.08 -10.66 -2.76
CA GLY A 9 7.06 -10.49 -3.81
C GLY A 9 5.92 -11.51 -3.72
N TRP A 10 6.18 -12.71 -3.20
CA TRP A 10 5.16 -13.76 -3.01
C TRP A 10 4.14 -13.43 -1.92
N ALA A 11 4.42 -12.44 -1.05
CA ALA A 11 3.52 -12.06 0.03
C ALA A 11 2.14 -11.62 -0.48
N ILE A 12 2.03 -11.17 -1.73
CA ILE A 12 0.75 -10.81 -2.36
C ILE A 12 -0.23 -12.00 -2.49
N LEU A 13 0.27 -13.24 -2.47
CA LEU A 13 -0.54 -14.45 -2.65
C LEU A 13 -1.27 -14.87 -1.37
N VAL A 14 -0.77 -14.45 -0.21
CA VAL A 14 -1.34 -14.83 1.09
C VAL A 14 -2.10 -13.63 1.67
N PRO A 15 -3.44 -13.67 1.77
CA PRO A 15 -4.25 -12.47 2.05
C PRO A 15 -3.86 -11.68 3.30
N ILE A 16 -3.64 -12.36 4.43
CA ILE A 16 -3.28 -11.71 5.69
C ILE A 16 -1.84 -11.21 5.66
N TYR A 17 -0.92 -12.01 5.11
CA TYR A 17 0.49 -11.61 5.02
C TYR A 17 0.69 -10.45 4.04
N ASN A 18 -0.09 -10.40 2.96
CA ASN A 18 -0.15 -9.26 2.05
C ASN A 18 -0.46 -7.97 2.81
N LEU A 19 -1.50 -7.96 3.65
CA LEU A 19 -1.88 -6.79 4.45
C LEU A 19 -0.79 -6.38 5.44
N ILE A 20 -0.18 -7.34 6.14
CA ILE A 20 0.96 -7.10 7.05
C ILE A 20 2.08 -6.40 6.29
N VAL A 21 2.50 -6.97 5.15
CA VAL A 21 3.59 -6.42 4.35
C VAL A 21 3.24 -5.05 3.76
N MET A 22 2.00 -4.84 3.30
CA MET A 22 1.55 -3.51 2.85
C MET A 22 1.69 -2.47 3.96
N LEU A 23 1.21 -2.78 5.16
CA LEU A 23 1.29 -1.88 6.33
C LEU A 23 2.75 -1.58 6.70
N GLU A 24 3.63 -2.58 6.67
CA GLU A 24 5.06 -2.38 6.89
C GLU A 24 5.70 -1.47 5.84
N ILE A 25 5.36 -1.64 4.55
CA ILE A 25 5.86 -0.80 3.44
C ILE A 25 5.45 0.66 3.65
N VAL A 26 4.21 0.91 4.07
CA VAL A 26 3.71 2.27 4.32
C VAL A 26 4.03 2.78 5.73
N ARG A 27 4.78 2.00 6.54
CA ARG A 27 5.11 2.29 7.95
C ARG A 27 3.89 2.61 8.82
N ARG A 28 2.82 1.83 8.66
CA ARG A 28 1.65 1.88 9.54
C ARG A 28 1.70 0.75 10.57
N PRO A 29 1.18 0.99 11.79
CA PRO A 29 1.20 -0.01 12.84
C PRO A 29 0.29 -1.20 12.50
N LEU A 30 0.73 -2.41 12.86
CA LEU A 30 0.04 -3.66 12.51
C LEU A 30 -1.38 -3.78 13.08
N TRP A 31 -1.73 -3.00 14.11
CA TRP A 31 -3.10 -2.97 14.64
C TRP A 31 -4.13 -2.55 13.58
N TRP A 32 -3.71 -1.87 12.51
CA TRP A 32 -4.56 -1.51 11.37
C TRP A 32 -5.24 -2.71 10.70
N ILE A 33 -4.71 -3.93 10.86
CA ILE A 33 -5.36 -5.16 10.38
C ILE A 33 -6.79 -5.28 10.95
N VAL A 34 -7.02 -4.85 12.19
CA VAL A 34 -8.36 -4.86 12.81
C VAL A 34 -9.32 -3.94 12.07
N LEU A 35 -8.84 -2.79 11.56
CA LEU A 35 -9.66 -1.87 10.76
C LEU A 35 -10.12 -2.50 9.44
N PHE A 36 -9.33 -3.40 8.87
CA PHE A 36 -9.70 -4.13 7.65
C PHE A 36 -10.78 -5.19 7.88
N LEU A 37 -11.03 -5.59 9.13
CA LEU A 37 -12.08 -6.56 9.49
C LEU A 37 -13.44 -5.89 9.74
N ILE A 38 -13.45 -4.57 10.00
CA ILE A 38 -14.69 -3.82 10.27
C ILE A 38 -15.28 -3.34 8.92
N PRO A 39 -16.52 -3.72 8.58
CA PRO A 39 -17.18 -3.24 7.36
C PRO A 39 -17.24 -1.71 7.31
N PHE A 40 -17.12 -1.14 6.11
CA PHE A 40 -17.04 0.30 5.80
C PHE A 40 -15.76 0.99 6.29
N VAL A 41 -15.29 0.69 7.49
CA VAL A 41 -14.00 1.18 8.00
C VAL A 41 -12.85 0.63 7.17
N ASN A 42 -12.95 -0.62 6.72
CA ASN A 42 -11.96 -1.24 5.83
C ASN A 42 -11.77 -0.47 4.51
N ILE A 43 -12.82 0.17 3.99
CA ILE A 43 -12.77 0.99 2.76
C ILE A 43 -11.91 2.24 3.01
N VAL A 44 -12.15 2.93 4.12
CA VAL A 44 -11.39 4.12 4.51
C VAL A 44 -9.94 3.75 4.80
N ALA A 45 -9.70 2.66 5.53
CA ALA A 45 -8.35 2.16 5.81
C ALA A 45 -7.60 1.81 4.51
N ALA A 46 -8.26 1.14 3.56
CA ALA A 46 -7.69 0.81 2.26
C ALA A 46 -7.33 2.06 1.45
N ALA A 47 -8.22 3.07 1.41
CA ALA A 47 -7.95 4.33 0.73
C ALA A 47 -6.74 5.07 1.34
N ILE A 48 -6.63 5.06 2.67
CA ILE A 48 -5.50 5.67 3.37
C ILE A 48 -4.19 4.93 3.08
N VAL A 49 -4.18 3.59 3.11
CA VAL A 49 -3.00 2.80 2.75
C VAL A 49 -2.60 3.02 1.29
N ALA A 50 -3.58 3.15 0.39
CA ALA A 50 -3.34 3.48 -1.02
C ALA A 50 -2.70 4.87 -1.20
N MET A 51 -3.17 5.89 -0.48
CA MET A 51 -2.56 7.22 -0.51
C MET A 51 -1.10 7.18 -0.05
N ASP A 52 -0.82 6.51 1.06
CA ASP A 52 0.55 6.40 1.58
C ASP A 52 1.47 5.59 0.67
N MET A 53 0.94 4.53 0.06
CA MET A 53 1.69 3.75 -0.91
C MET A 53 2.07 4.64 -2.09
N ALA A 54 1.15 5.46 -2.59
CA ALA A 54 1.45 6.42 -3.64
C ALA A 54 2.55 7.41 -3.21
N GLU A 55 2.47 7.97 -2.00
CA GLU A 55 3.51 8.87 -1.46
C GLU A 55 4.87 8.18 -1.34
N ALA A 56 4.91 6.92 -0.89
CA ALA A 56 6.13 6.14 -0.79
C ALA A 56 6.80 5.89 -2.14
N PHE A 57 6.04 5.97 -3.25
CA PHE A 57 6.56 5.87 -4.62
C PHE A 57 6.65 7.24 -5.32
N GLY A 58 6.61 8.34 -4.57
CA GLY A 58 6.75 9.71 -5.09
C GLY A 58 5.54 10.21 -5.90
N LYS A 59 4.36 9.61 -5.70
CA LYS A 59 3.09 10.02 -6.33
C LYS A 59 2.21 10.80 -5.36
N SER A 60 1.31 11.63 -5.87
CA SER A 60 0.39 12.40 -5.03
C SER A 60 -0.67 11.52 -4.38
N LYS A 61 -1.24 11.97 -3.24
CA LYS A 61 -2.35 11.26 -2.57
C LYS A 61 -3.55 11.05 -3.49
N GLY A 62 -3.91 12.05 -4.28
CA GLY A 62 -4.98 11.95 -5.28
C GLY A 62 -4.70 10.88 -6.33
N TRP A 63 -3.44 10.74 -6.77
CA TRP A 63 -3.04 9.64 -7.64
C TRP A 63 -3.20 8.29 -6.93
N GLY A 64 -2.89 8.19 -5.64
CA GLY A 64 -3.14 6.98 -4.83
C GLY A 64 -4.62 6.59 -4.76
N ILE A 65 -5.51 7.56 -4.54
CA ILE A 65 -6.96 7.30 -4.52
C ILE A 65 -7.43 6.79 -5.88
N VAL A 66 -7.06 7.47 -6.96
CA VAL A 66 -7.53 7.10 -8.31
C VAL A 66 -6.88 5.78 -8.75
N MET A 67 -5.56 5.68 -8.72
CA MET A 67 -4.84 4.57 -9.35
C MET A 67 -4.68 3.35 -8.44
N LEU A 68 -4.52 3.51 -7.12
CA LEU A 68 -4.28 2.37 -6.23
C LEU A 68 -5.56 1.90 -5.52
N PHE A 69 -6.46 2.80 -5.20
CA PHE A 69 -7.72 2.46 -4.53
C PHE A 69 -8.86 2.14 -5.52
N LEU A 70 -9.14 3.02 -6.50
CA LEU A 70 -10.21 2.76 -7.49
C LEU A 70 -9.74 1.82 -8.61
N PHE A 71 -8.57 2.06 -9.17
CA PHE A 71 -8.01 1.29 -10.29
C PHE A 71 -6.83 0.41 -9.88
N GLY A 72 -6.85 -0.15 -8.66
CA GLY A 72 -5.73 -0.93 -8.10
C GLY A 72 -5.20 -2.04 -9.00
N PHE A 73 -6.07 -2.66 -9.81
CA PHE A 73 -5.67 -3.69 -10.78
C PHE A 73 -4.66 -3.18 -11.82
N VAL A 74 -4.66 -1.87 -12.12
CA VAL A 74 -3.71 -1.20 -13.02
C VAL A 74 -2.61 -0.50 -12.22
N GLY A 75 -2.98 0.22 -11.16
CA GLY A 75 -2.03 1.06 -10.44
C GLY A 75 -0.92 0.28 -9.74
N TYR A 76 -1.23 -0.88 -9.16
CA TYR A 76 -0.20 -1.71 -8.51
C TYR A 76 0.80 -2.32 -9.50
N PRO A 77 0.37 -2.90 -10.66
CA PRO A 77 1.29 -3.25 -11.73
C PRO A 77 2.08 -2.06 -12.27
N MET A 78 1.45 -0.90 -12.44
CA MET A 78 2.14 0.31 -12.91
C MET A 78 3.28 0.71 -11.97
N LEU A 79 3.07 0.69 -10.64
CA LEU A 79 4.17 0.90 -9.68
C LEU A 79 5.20 -0.24 -9.70
N ALA A 80 4.78 -1.47 -9.96
CA ALA A 80 5.67 -2.61 -10.05
C ALA A 80 6.63 -2.53 -11.25
N PHE A 81 6.14 -2.11 -12.42
CA PHE A 81 6.86 -2.17 -13.69
C PHE A 81 7.39 -0.82 -14.21
N SER A 82 6.93 0.31 -13.66
CA SER A 82 7.50 1.63 -14.00
C SER A 82 8.87 1.87 -13.34
N ASP A 83 9.54 2.97 -13.68
CA ASP A 83 10.78 3.40 -13.02
C ASP A 83 10.56 4.02 -11.62
N ALA A 84 9.34 3.92 -11.08
CA ALA A 84 9.03 4.43 -9.74
C ALA A 84 9.90 3.73 -8.69
N SER A 85 10.65 4.53 -7.93
CA SER A 85 11.50 4.09 -6.83
C SER A 85 10.76 4.22 -5.50
N TYR A 86 10.97 3.25 -4.61
CA TYR A 86 10.42 3.28 -3.26
C TYR A 86 11.29 4.14 -2.36
N THR A 87 10.67 5.10 -1.70
CA THR A 87 11.25 5.90 -0.63
C THR A 87 10.46 5.63 0.63
N ALA A 88 11.14 5.13 1.67
CA ALA A 88 10.47 4.82 2.92
C ALA A 88 9.79 6.08 3.49
N PRO A 89 8.47 6.03 3.81
CA PRO A 89 7.76 7.19 4.34
C PRO A 89 8.45 7.75 5.59
N SER A 90 8.61 9.07 5.68
CA SER A 90 9.29 9.74 6.80
C SER A 90 8.47 9.78 8.10
N ARG A 91 7.27 9.18 8.13
CA ARG A 91 6.43 9.17 9.32
C ARG A 91 7.16 8.46 10.47
N ALA A 92 7.46 9.21 11.52
CA ALA A 92 7.85 8.69 12.81
C ALA A 92 6.70 7.80 13.33
N ALA A 93 7.04 6.58 13.74
CA ALA A 93 6.12 5.63 14.34
C ALA A 93 5.51 6.20 15.64
#